data_AF-A0A0N0APM9-F1
#
_entry.id   AF-A0A0N0APM9-F1
#
_cell.length_a   1.000
_cell.length_b   1.000
_cell.length_c   1.000
_cell.angle_alpha   90.00
_cell.angle_beta   90.00
_cell.angle_gamma   90.00
#
_symmetry.space_group_name_H-M   'P 1'
#
loop_
_entity.id
_entity.type
_entity.pdbx_description
1 polymer ?
#
loop_
_entity_poly.entity_id
_entity_poly.type
_entity_poly.pdbx_seq_one_letter_code
_entity_poly.pdbx_strand_id
1 'polypeptide(L)'
;MPTAVNVADLFVRFSLGEWRLRAMQDEAAQTVRRLVGAAVDVADRRAPGFLLVRLRLTGTYLVVEVEGNRVALPPELAGTRAGLVDLTAGGHLAWCELALPSGMNASAVPLPRREPRRSPAAEALGDEPDVDPEVIQRILYGLGGGAHRPD
;
A
#
# COMPACT_ATOMS: atom_id res chain seq x y z
N MET A 1 24.26 9.15 -6.92
CA MET A 1 22.87 9.53 -6.56
C MET A 1 22.02 8.28 -6.44
N PRO A 2 21.08 8.21 -5.49
CA PRO A 2 20.15 7.08 -5.40
C PRO A 2 19.25 7.05 -6.65
N THR A 3 19.04 5.85 -7.22
CA THR A 3 18.12 5.61 -8.34
C THR A 3 16.83 5.00 -7.82
N ALA A 4 15.72 5.11 -8.58
CA ALA A 4 14.46 4.46 -8.23
C ALA A 4 14.62 2.94 -8.01
N VAL A 5 15.46 2.30 -8.83
CA VAL A 5 15.80 0.87 -8.72
C VAL A 5 16.49 0.56 -7.38
N ASN A 6 17.49 1.36 -6.99
CA ASN A 6 18.22 1.13 -5.73
C ASN A 6 17.35 1.44 -4.51
N VAL A 7 16.50 2.46 -4.58
CA VAL A 7 15.56 2.80 -3.50
C VAL A 7 14.52 1.68 -3.32
N ALA A 8 13.99 1.13 -4.41
CA ALA A 8 13.05 0.02 -4.36
C ALA A 8 13.68 -1.26 -3.81
N ASP A 9 14.91 -1.60 -4.20
CA ASP A 9 15.67 -2.72 -3.64
C ASP A 9 15.83 -2.58 -2.11
N LEU A 10 16.30 -1.41 -1.65
CA LEU A 10 16.46 -1.13 -0.22
C LEU A 10 15.12 -1.22 0.54
N PHE A 11 14.05 -0.68 -0.02
CA PHE A 11 12.70 -0.77 0.56
C PHE A 11 12.26 -2.22 0.76
N VAL A 12 12.46 -3.08 -0.25
CA VAL A 12 12.08 -4.49 -0.17
C VAL A 12 12.91 -5.23 0.87
N ARG A 13 14.23 -5.04 0.86
CA ARG A 13 15.13 -5.68 1.84
C ARG A 13 14.77 -5.29 3.26
N PHE A 14 14.54 -4.01 3.52
CA PHE A 14 14.14 -3.52 4.85
C PHE A 14 12.78 -4.11 5.27
N SER A 15 11.77 -4.01 4.40
CA SER A 15 10.42 -4.50 4.70
C SER A 15 10.39 -5.99 5.02
N LEU A 16 11.07 -6.82 4.23
CA LEU A 16 11.16 -8.25 4.49
C LEU A 16 12.02 -8.59 5.71
N GLY A 17 12.98 -7.73 6.06
CA GLY A 17 13.74 -7.83 7.31
C GLY A 17 12.82 -7.68 8.53
N GLU A 18 11.98 -6.66 8.52
CA GLU A 18 10.98 -6.40 9.56
C GLU A 18 9.93 -7.52 9.65
N TRP A 19 9.52 -8.08 8.50
CA TRP A 19 8.52 -9.14 8.43
C TRP A 19 9.08 -10.53 8.74
N ARG A 20 10.36 -10.63 9.12
CA ARG A 20 11.10 -11.89 9.35
C ARG A 20 11.12 -12.82 8.13
N LEU A 21 10.99 -12.28 6.92
CA LEU A 21 11.03 -12.99 5.63
C LEU A 21 12.41 -12.88 4.95
N ARG A 22 13.50 -12.96 5.75
CA ARG A 22 14.87 -12.76 5.25
C ARG A 22 15.25 -13.71 4.12
N ALA A 23 14.75 -14.95 4.15
CA ALA A 23 15.00 -15.96 3.12
C ALA A 23 14.48 -15.56 1.73
N MET A 24 13.51 -14.65 1.65
CA MET A 24 12.94 -14.16 0.38
C MET A 24 13.60 -12.88 -0.13
N GLN A 25 14.54 -12.28 0.64
CA GLN A 25 15.05 -10.94 0.34
C GLN A 25 15.68 -10.85 -1.05
N ASP A 26 16.50 -11.81 -1.45
CA ASP A 26 17.22 -11.73 -2.72
C ASP A 26 16.29 -11.95 -3.92
N GLU A 27 15.34 -12.88 -3.83
CA GLU A 27 14.36 -13.12 -4.89
C GLU A 27 13.41 -11.92 -5.05
N ALA A 28 12.90 -11.38 -3.94
CA ALA A 28 12.02 -10.21 -3.97
C ALA A 28 12.75 -8.95 -4.41
N ALA A 29 14.00 -8.74 -3.96
CA ALA A 29 14.88 -7.68 -4.41
C ALA A 29 15.12 -7.74 -5.92
N GLN A 30 15.46 -8.93 -6.44
CA GLN A 30 15.69 -9.11 -7.86
C GLN A 30 14.41 -8.87 -8.67
N THR A 31 13.26 -9.30 -8.16
CA THR A 31 11.95 -9.09 -8.78
C THR A 31 11.58 -7.61 -8.83
N VAL A 32 11.71 -6.87 -7.71
CA VAL A 32 11.40 -5.44 -7.70
C VAL A 32 12.34 -4.63 -8.59
N ARG A 33 13.63 -4.99 -8.63
CA ARG A 33 14.60 -4.33 -9.52
C ARG A 33 14.25 -4.50 -10.98
N ARG A 34 13.77 -5.69 -11.39
CA ARG A 34 13.31 -5.94 -12.76
C ARG A 34 12.04 -5.14 -13.08
N LEU A 35 11.04 -5.15 -12.20
CA LEU A 35 9.80 -4.41 -12.41
C LEU A 35 10.02 -2.89 -12.47
N VAL A 36 10.78 -2.33 -11.52
CA VAL A 36 11.10 -0.90 -11.49
C VAL A 36 12.03 -0.51 -12.64
N GLY A 37 12.99 -1.37 -13.01
CA GLY A 37 13.84 -1.16 -14.18
C GLY A 37 13.02 -1.03 -15.46
N ALA A 38 12.12 -1.98 -15.70
CA ALA A 38 11.22 -1.94 -16.86
C ALA A 38 10.33 -0.69 -16.86
N ALA A 39 9.82 -0.25 -15.70
CA ALA A 39 9.03 0.97 -15.59
C ALA A 39 9.86 2.23 -15.90
N VAL A 40 11.12 2.28 -15.44
CA VAL A 40 12.05 3.38 -15.75
C VAL A 40 12.41 3.41 -17.25
N ASP A 41 12.57 2.25 -17.88
CA ASP A 41 12.93 2.15 -19.30
C ASP A 41 11.84 2.70 -20.22
N VAL A 42 10.57 2.53 -19.86
CA VAL A 42 9.41 3.02 -20.64
C VAL A 42 8.91 4.41 -20.20
N ALA A 43 9.50 4.99 -19.15
CA ALA A 43 9.11 6.29 -18.63
C ALA A 43 9.41 7.43 -19.62
N ASP A 44 8.56 8.46 -19.64
CA ASP A 44 8.82 9.68 -20.40
C ASP A 44 9.88 10.53 -19.67
N ARG A 45 11.07 10.65 -20.26
CA ARG A 45 12.17 11.44 -19.68
C ARG A 45 11.87 12.94 -19.62
N ARG A 46 10.94 13.44 -20.43
CA ARG A 46 10.52 14.86 -20.42
C ARG A 46 9.44 15.15 -19.39
N ALA A 47 8.76 14.11 -18.92
CA ALA A 47 7.71 14.19 -17.91
C ALA A 47 7.92 13.07 -16.87
N PRO A 48 8.96 13.17 -16.01
CA PRO A 48 9.23 12.15 -15.00
C PRO A 48 8.02 12.01 -14.06
N GLY A 49 7.48 10.81 -13.99
CA GLY A 49 6.35 10.47 -13.13
C GLY A 49 6.76 9.91 -11.77
N PHE A 50 5.76 9.56 -10.97
CA PHE A 50 5.95 8.82 -9.73
C PHE A 50 5.75 7.33 -9.95
N LEU A 51 6.50 6.51 -9.21
CA LEU A 51 6.28 5.07 -9.10
C LEU A 51 5.89 4.74 -7.66
N LEU A 52 4.84 3.95 -7.49
CA LEU A 52 4.44 3.39 -6.21
C LEU A 52 4.86 1.92 -6.19
N VAL A 53 5.72 1.56 -5.24
CA VAL A 53 6.12 0.17 -5.00
C VAL A 53 5.40 -0.34 -3.77
N ARG A 54 4.78 -1.52 -3.88
CA ARG A 54 3.98 -2.12 -2.82
C ARG A 54 4.36 -3.59 -2.66
N LEU A 55 4.43 -4.02 -1.40
CA LEU A 55 4.53 -5.41 -1.02
C LEU A 55 3.23 -5.81 -0.35
N ARG A 56 2.64 -6.92 -0.78
CA ARG A 56 1.38 -7.43 -0.24
C ARG A 56 1.49 -8.91 0.06
N LEU A 57 0.96 -9.34 1.20
CA LEU A 57 0.87 -10.75 1.54
C LEU A 57 -0.57 -11.21 1.28
N THR A 58 -0.73 -12.31 0.56
CA THR A 58 -2.04 -12.89 0.23
C THR A 58 -1.96 -14.40 0.13
N GLY A 59 -2.82 -15.12 0.85
CA GLY A 59 -2.79 -16.59 0.88
C GLY A 59 -1.41 -17.13 1.23
N THR A 60 -0.73 -17.76 0.26
CA THR A 60 0.62 -18.32 0.38
C THR A 60 1.65 -17.56 -0.46
N TYR A 61 1.40 -16.30 -0.79
CA TYR A 61 2.25 -15.51 -1.69
C TYR A 61 2.62 -14.14 -1.10
N LEU A 62 3.84 -13.71 -1.42
CA LEU A 62 4.26 -12.32 -1.40
C LEU A 62 4.08 -11.75 -2.80
N VAL A 63 3.31 -10.69 -2.95
CA VAL A 63 3.10 -9.98 -4.22
C VAL A 63 3.96 -8.71 -4.22
N VAL A 64 4.81 -8.58 -5.23
CA VAL A 64 5.55 -7.36 -5.54
C VAL A 64 4.78 -6.59 -6.61
N GLU A 65 4.42 -5.36 -6.30
CA GLU A 65 3.55 -4.50 -7.12
C GLU A 65 4.27 -3.18 -7.43
N VAL A 66 4.27 -2.78 -8.70
CA VAL A 66 4.82 -1.50 -9.18
C VAL A 66 3.77 -0.80 -10.02
N GLU A 67 3.32 0.36 -9.53
CA GLU A 67 2.30 1.18 -10.15
C GLU A 67 2.91 2.49 -10.66
N GLY A 68 2.43 2.97 -11.80
CA GLY A 68 2.82 4.26 -12.34
C GLY A 68 2.07 4.62 -13.62
N ASN A 69 2.38 5.80 -14.17
CA ASN A 69 1.76 6.30 -15.41
C ASN A 69 2.16 5.47 -16.65
N ARG A 70 3.31 4.81 -16.60
CA ARG A 70 3.76 3.82 -17.59
C ARG A 70 4.54 2.75 -16.84
N VAL A 71 4.14 1.50 -17.00
CA VAL A 71 4.85 0.33 -16.48
C VAL A 71 4.85 -0.74 -17.56
N ALA A 72 5.83 -1.62 -17.52
CA ALA A 72 5.96 -2.75 -18.43
C ALA A 72 6.33 -4.01 -17.65
N LEU A 73 5.93 -5.17 -18.17
CA LEU A 73 6.34 -6.44 -17.62
C LEU A 73 7.69 -6.82 -18.26
N PRO A 74 8.76 -6.97 -17.48
CA PRO A 74 10.04 -7.41 -18.01
C PRO A 74 9.93 -8.84 -18.59
N PRO A 75 10.56 -9.12 -19.74
CA PRO A 75 10.51 -10.45 -20.38
C PRO A 75 10.96 -11.60 -19.48
N GLU A 76 11.86 -11.34 -18.53
CA GLU A 76 12.35 -12.34 -17.57
C GLU A 76 11.29 -12.80 -16.57
N LEU A 77 10.18 -12.06 -16.44
CA LEU A 77 9.01 -12.45 -15.65
C LEU A 77 7.88 -13.00 -16.54
N ALA A 78 8.08 -13.12 -17.85
CA ALA A 78 7.10 -13.75 -18.73
C ALA A 78 6.97 -15.25 -18.36
N GLY A 79 5.73 -15.71 -18.18
CA GLY A 79 5.44 -17.10 -17.81
C GLY A 79 5.55 -17.42 -16.32
N THR A 80 5.96 -16.46 -15.48
CA THR A 80 5.78 -16.57 -14.03
C THR A 80 4.37 -16.13 -13.63
N ARG A 81 4.05 -16.16 -12.33
CA ARG A 81 2.80 -15.59 -11.79
C ARG A 81 2.92 -14.06 -11.73
N ALA A 82 2.95 -13.43 -12.90
CA ALA A 82 3.14 -12.00 -13.05
C ALA A 82 2.24 -11.45 -14.17
N GLY A 83 1.98 -10.14 -14.14
CA GLY A 83 1.09 -9.53 -15.12
C GLY A 83 1.10 -8.02 -15.12
N LEU A 84 0.35 -7.47 -16.08
CA LEU A 84 0.02 -6.05 -16.21
C LEU A 84 -1.47 -5.86 -16.06
N VAL A 85 -1.87 -4.79 -15.38
CA VAL A 85 -3.28 -4.42 -15.20
C VAL A 85 -3.40 -2.91 -15.37
N ASP A 86 -4.38 -2.50 -16.16
CA ASP A 86 -4.79 -1.09 -16.24
C ASP A 86 -5.69 -0.74 -15.06
N LEU A 87 -5.35 0.32 -14.34
CA LEU A 87 -6.11 0.80 -13.19
C LEU A 87 -7.18 1.79 -13.66
N THR A 88 -8.34 1.76 -13.01
CA THR A 88 -9.51 2.57 -13.36
C THR A 88 -9.26 4.09 -13.32
N ALA A 89 -8.25 4.53 -12.57
CA ALA A 89 -7.85 5.94 -12.45
C ALA A 89 -6.79 6.39 -13.49
N GLY A 90 -6.49 5.56 -14.50
CA GLY A 90 -5.53 5.90 -15.57
C GLY A 90 -4.06 5.61 -15.24
N GLY A 91 -3.80 4.83 -14.19
CA GLY A 91 -2.48 4.26 -13.90
C GLY A 91 -2.36 2.82 -14.43
N HIS A 92 -1.14 2.29 -14.44
CA HIS A 92 -0.86 0.92 -14.79
C HIS A 92 -0.13 0.22 -13.65
N LEU A 93 -0.39 -1.06 -13.46
CA LEU A 93 0.19 -1.89 -12.41
C LEU A 93 0.90 -3.10 -13.03
N ALA A 94 2.20 -3.22 -12.79
CA ALA A 94 2.95 -4.45 -13.00
C ALA A 94 3.08 -5.20 -11.68
N TRP A 95 2.84 -6.51 -11.68
CA TRP A 95 2.89 -7.31 -10.45
C TRP A 95 3.54 -8.67 -10.69
N CYS A 96 4.09 -9.26 -9.63
CA CYS A 96 4.66 -10.61 -9.61
C CYS A 96 4.41 -11.27 -8.24
N GLU A 97 3.93 -12.50 -8.23
CA GLU A 97 3.72 -13.33 -7.04
C GLU A 97 4.91 -14.26 -6.81
N LEU A 98 5.44 -14.23 -5.59
CA LEU A 98 6.50 -15.09 -5.09
C LEU A 98 5.91 -16.02 -4.02
N ALA A 99 6.15 -17.32 -4.13
CA ALA A 99 5.66 -18.28 -3.14
C ALA A 99 6.32 -18.02 -1.79
N LEU A 100 5.52 -17.96 -0.72
CA LEU A 100 6.07 -17.94 0.63
C LEU A 100 6.79 -19.28 0.92
N PRO A 101 7.77 -19.29 1.84
CA PRO A 101 8.45 -20.51 2.25
C PRO A 101 7.45 -21.60 2.68
N SER A 102 7.76 -22.85 2.35
CA SER A 102 6.89 -24.01 2.55
C SER A 102 6.26 -24.04 3.95
N GLY A 103 4.93 -24.16 4.01
CA GLY A 103 4.16 -24.19 5.27
C GLY A 103 3.82 -22.82 5.87
N MET A 104 4.25 -21.71 5.25
CA MET A 104 3.92 -20.36 5.67
C MET A 104 2.73 -19.79 4.88
N ASN A 105 1.83 -19.12 5.59
CA ASN A 105 0.77 -18.32 4.99
C ASN A 105 0.94 -16.84 5.38
N ALA A 106 0.24 -15.96 4.66
CA ALA A 106 0.26 -14.51 4.87
C ALA A 106 -0.10 -14.11 6.30
N SER A 107 -1.08 -14.80 6.92
CA SER A 107 -1.51 -14.53 8.30
C SER A 107 -0.47 -14.88 9.37
N ALA A 108 0.50 -15.73 9.05
CA ALA A 108 1.58 -16.12 9.96
C ALA A 108 2.76 -15.13 9.93
N VAL A 109 2.77 -14.17 9.00
CA VAL A 109 3.84 -13.19 8.89
C VAL A 109 3.61 -12.06 9.88
N PRO A 110 4.55 -11.78 10.81
CA PRO A 110 4.40 -10.70 11.77
C PRO A 110 4.63 -9.36 11.08
N LEU A 111 3.54 -8.73 10.64
CA LEU A 111 3.59 -7.39 10.09
C LEU A 111 3.83 -6.35 11.19
N PRO A 112 4.68 -5.33 10.97
CA PRO A 112 4.84 -4.22 11.89
C PRO A 112 3.49 -3.55 12.07
N ARG A 113 3.00 -3.56 13.31
CA ARG A 113 1.76 -2.89 13.66
C ARG A 113 2.00 -1.40 13.54
N ARG A 114 1.14 -0.70 12.81
CA ARG A 114 1.05 0.76 12.95
C ARG A 114 0.47 1.01 14.35
N GLU A 115 1.32 1.29 15.32
CA GLU A 115 0.83 1.97 16.52
C GLU A 115 0.18 3.28 16.05
N PRO A 116 -1.04 3.60 16.52
CA PRO A 116 -1.65 4.88 16.23
C PRO A 116 -0.80 5.94 16.92
N ARG A 117 0.18 6.47 16.21
CA ARG A 117 0.97 7.61 16.66
C ARG A 117 0.03 8.81 16.61
N ARG A 118 -0.63 9.13 17.74
CA ARG A 118 -1.37 10.39 17.89
C ARG A 118 -0.41 11.51 17.47
N SER A 119 -0.81 12.31 16.49
CA SER A 119 0.01 13.45 16.07
C SER A 119 0.04 14.47 17.23
N PRO A 120 1.08 15.31 17.34
CA PRO A 120 1.10 16.38 18.36
C PRO A 120 -0.13 17.30 18.27
N ALA A 121 -0.67 17.50 17.05
CA ALA A 121 -1.91 18.23 16.84
C ALA A 121 -3.16 17.48 17.37
N ALA A 122 -3.15 16.14 17.33
CA ALA A 122 -4.20 15.30 17.92
C ALA A 122 -4.07 15.17 19.45
N GLU A 123 -2.86 15.27 20.00
CA GLU A 123 -2.66 15.35 21.46
C GLU A 123 -3.07 16.73 22.02
N ALA A 124 -2.84 17.80 21.26
CA ALA A 124 -3.26 19.15 21.63
C ALA A 124 -4.79 19.34 21.66
N LEU A 125 -5.54 18.46 20.97
CA LEU A 125 -7.01 18.48 20.95
C LEU A 125 -7.63 17.86 22.22
N GLY A 126 -6.83 17.23 23.10
CA GLY A 126 -7.35 16.50 24.26
C GLY A 126 -8.22 15.31 23.86
N ASP A 127 -8.66 14.50 24.83
CA ASP A 127 -9.78 13.60 24.57
C ASP A 127 -11.04 14.45 24.34
N GLU A 128 -11.86 14.08 23.35
CA GLU A 128 -13.18 14.69 23.18
C GLU A 128 -13.91 14.64 24.53
N PRO A 129 -14.54 15.74 24.96
CA PRO A 129 -15.31 15.71 26.21
C PRO A 129 -16.32 14.57 26.09
N ASP A 130 -16.48 13.79 27.16
CA ASP A 130 -17.52 12.77 27.24
C ASP A 130 -18.87 13.48 27.09
N VAL A 131 -19.39 13.52 25.86
CA VAL A 131 -20.63 14.21 25.57
C VAL A 131 -21.74 13.33 26.12
N ASP A 132 -22.31 13.76 27.23
CA ASP A 132 -23.41 13.09 27.89
C ASP A 132 -24.50 12.71 26.86
N PRO A 133 -24.85 11.42 26.72
CA PRO A 133 -25.83 10.94 25.76
C PRO A 133 -27.18 11.68 25.86
N GLU A 134 -27.55 12.22 27.02
CA GLU A 134 -28.77 13.02 27.18
C GLU A 134 -28.72 14.36 26.43
N VAL A 135 -27.54 14.97 26.29
CA VAL A 135 -27.34 16.22 25.55
C VAL A 135 -27.50 15.98 24.05
N ILE A 136 -26.97 14.85 23.55
CA ILE A 136 -27.13 14.43 22.14
C ILE A 136 -28.61 14.20 21.83
N GLN A 137 -29.33 13.51 22.71
CA GLN A 137 -30.77 13.30 22.52
C GLN A 137 -31.53 14.62 22.48
N ARG A 138 -31.25 15.56 23.39
CA ARG A 138 -31.92 16.87 23.41
C ARG A 138 -31.71 17.68 22.12
N ILE A 139 -30.51 17.62 21.53
CA ILE A 139 -30.20 18.30 20.25
C ILE A 139 -30.95 17.64 19.09
N LEU A 140 -30.94 16.30 19.03
CA LEU A 140 -31.64 15.55 17.99
C LEU A 140 -33.16 15.71 18.07
N TYR A 141 -33.74 15.79 19.27
CA TYR A 141 -35.16 16.11 19.46
C TYR A 141 -35.50 17.55 19.07
N GLY A 142 -34.61 18.52 19.34
CA GLY A 142 -34.81 19.93 18.96
C GLY A 142 -34.77 20.18 17.45
N LEU A 143 -34.01 19.38 16.69
CA LEU A 143 -33.93 19.47 15.23
C LEU A 143 -35.09 18.79 14.49
N GLY A 144 -35.89 17.95 15.17
CA GLY A 144 -37.02 17.23 14.59
C GLY A 144 -38.38 17.95 14.67
N GLY A 145 -38.45 19.13 15.31
CA GLY A 145 -39.73 19.79 15.66
C GLY A 145 -40.10 21.03 14.83
N GLY A 146 -39.48 21.25 13.67
CA GLY A 146 -39.57 22.51 12.92
C GLY A 146 -40.35 22.47 11.61
N ALA A 147 -41.44 21.70 11.49
CA ALA A 147 -42.38 21.83 10.37
C ALA A 147 -43.78 21.31 10.73
N HIS A 148 -44.55 22.11 11.46
CA HIS A 148 -46.01 21.96 11.48
C HIS A 148 -46.67 23.35 11.44
N ARG A 149 -47.10 23.74 10.24
CA ARG A 149 -47.98 24.89 10.00
C ARG A 149 -49.40 24.35 9.79
N PRO A 150 -50.38 24.70 10.63
CA PRO A 150 -51.78 24.70 10.24
C PRO A 150 -52.22 26.10 9.78
N ASP A 151 -53.25 26.12 8.94
CA ASP A 151 -53.81 27.28 8.24
C ASP A 151 -54.25 28.45 9.13
#